data_AF-A0A333VI99-F1
#
_entry.id   AF-A0A333VI99-F1
#
_cell.length_a   1.000
_cell.length_b   1.000
_cell.length_c   1.000
_cell.angle_alpha   90.00
_cell.angle_beta   90.00
_cell.angle_gamma   90.00
#
_symmetry.space_group_name_H-M   'P 1'
#
loop_
_entity.id
_entity.type
_entity.pdbx_description
1 polymer ?
#
loop_
_entity_poly.entity_id
_entity_poly.type
_entity_poly.pdbx_seq_one_letter_code
_entity_poly.pdbx_strand_id
1 'polypeptide(L)' 'MNGLDFEQLYLMAIMNSKKPKNVLNWVHVSRHGPGATKATEICEYFGIDPEGTDFRKAESKEG' A
#
# COMPACT_ATOMS: atom_id res chain seq x y z
N MET A 1 17.10 -0.57 -21.76
CA MET A 1 15.90 -1.33 -21.35
C MET A 1 15.06 -0.38 -20.54
N ASN A 2 13.81 -0.10 -20.92
CA ASN A 2 12.86 0.43 -19.95
C ASN A 2 12.46 -0.76 -19.09
N GLY A 3 13.23 -0.97 -18.01
CA GLY A 3 13.04 -2.08 -17.09
C GLY A 3 11.66 -2.02 -16.44
N LEU A 4 11.20 -3.16 -15.95
CA LEU A 4 10.00 -3.20 -15.11
C LEU A 4 10.23 -2.38 -13.84
N ASP A 5 9.37 -1.39 -13.58
CA ASP A 5 9.30 -0.71 -12.29
C ASP A 5 8.59 -1.65 -11.31
N PHE A 6 9.38 -2.44 -10.59
CA PHE A 6 8.88 -3.43 -9.64
C PHE A 6 8.06 -2.79 -8.51
N GLU A 7 8.32 -1.54 -8.14
CA GLU A 7 7.57 -0.86 -7.08
C GLU A 7 6.17 -0.50 -7.56
N GLN A 8 6.04 0.05 -8.76
CA GLN A 8 4.73 0.32 -9.37
C GLN A 8 3.95 -0.97 -9.62
N LEU A 9 4.62 -2.03 -10.11
CA LEU A 9 3.99 -3.33 -10.32
C LEU A 9 3.50 -3.94 -9.01
N TYR A 10 4.29 -3.80 -7.94
CA TYR A 10 3.91 -4.28 -6.61
C TYR A 10 2.72 -3.49 -6.05
N LEU A 11 2.71 -2.16 -6.17
CA LEU A 11 1.57 -1.33 -5.79
C LEU A 11 0.30 -1.73 -6.55
N MET A 12 0.40 -1.90 -7.88
CA MET A 12 -0.73 -2.36 -8.70
C MET A 12 -1.25 -3.73 -8.27
N ALA A 13 -0.37 -4.66 -7.92
CA ALA A 13 -0.77 -5.98 -7.43
C ALA A 13 -1.56 -5.89 -6.11
N ILE A 14 -1.11 -5.06 -5.16
CA ILE A 14 -1.80 -4.86 -3.88
C ILE A 14 -3.14 -4.13 -4.07
N MET A 15 -3.20 -3.10 -4.93
CA MET A 15 -4.43 -2.36 -5.20
C MET A 15 -5.51 -3.22 -5.85
N ASN A 16 -5.12 -4.17 -6.70
CA ASN A 16 -6.05 -5.07 -7.38
C ASN A 16 -6.46 -6.30 -6.54
N SER A 17 -5.80 -6.53 -5.39
CA SER A 17 -6.15 -7.65 -4.53
C SER A 17 -7.37 -7.33 -3.66
N LYS A 18 -8.12 -8.36 -3.28
CA LYS A 18 -9.34 -8.18 -2.48
C LYS A 18 -8.98 -7.75 -1.06
N LYS A 19 -9.37 -6.53 -0.69
CA LYS A 19 -9.26 -5.98 0.66
C LYS A 19 -10.63 -5.87 1.35
N PRO A 20 -10.83 -6.49 2.52
CA PRO A 20 -12.02 -6.23 3.34
C PRO A 20 -12.02 -4.78 3.87
N LYS A 21 -13.20 -4.14 3.91
CA LYS A 21 -13.35 -2.72 4.29
C LYS A 21 -12.93 -2.38 5.73
N ASN A 22 -12.82 -3.37 6.61
CA ASN A 22 -12.46 -3.19 8.02
C ASN A 22 -10.99 -3.55 8.32
N VAL A 23 -10.21 -3.90 7.30
CA VAL A 23 -8.80 -4.27 7.45
C VAL A 23 -7.94 -3.03 7.28
N LEU A 24 -7.00 -2.80 8.18
CA LEU A 24 -6.02 -1.71 8.09
C LEU A 24 -5.13 -1.91 6.85
N ASN A 25 -4.67 -0.81 6.27
CA ASN A 25 -3.87 -0.83 5.05
C ASN A 25 -2.56 -1.60 5.24
N TRP A 26 -1.85 -1.44 6.36
CA TRP A 26 -0.63 -2.21 6.63
C TRP A 26 -0.91 -3.72 6.74
N VAL A 27 -2.03 -4.11 7.38
CA VAL A 27 -2.43 -5.52 7.49
C VAL A 27 -2.69 -6.09 6.10
N HIS A 28 -3.34 -5.33 5.22
CA HIS A 28 -3.56 -5.73 3.83
C HIS A 28 -2.24 -5.95 3.09
N VAL A 29 -1.31 -4.99 3.17
CA VAL A 29 0.01 -5.10 2.52
C VAL A 29 0.79 -6.31 3.05
N SER A 30 0.77 -6.57 4.36
CA SER A 30 1.52 -7.70 4.95
C SER A 30 1.10 -9.07 4.41
N ARG A 31 -0.16 -9.21 3.95
CA ARG A 31 -0.67 -10.45 3.33
C ARG A 31 -0.03 -10.77 1.99
N HIS A 32 0.72 -9.83 1.41
CA HIS A 32 1.45 -10.00 0.15
C HIS A 32 2.94 -10.32 0.34
N GLY A 33 3.38 -10.61 1.58
CA GLY A 33 4.72 -11.10 1.88
C GLY A 33 5.52 -10.27 2.90
N PRO A 34 5.44 -8.93 2.93
CA PRO A 34 6.19 -8.13 3.90
C PRO A 34 5.76 -8.40 5.34
N GLY A 35 6.73 -8.37 6.25
CA GLY A 35 6.44 -8.29 7.69
C GLY A 35 5.76 -6.96 8.05
N ALA A 36 5.10 -6.91 9.22
CA ALA A 36 4.29 -5.76 9.66
C ALA A 36 5.03 -4.42 9.56
N THR A 37 6.26 -4.33 10.07
CA THR A 37 7.08 -3.11 9.99
C THR A 37 7.28 -2.64 8.55
N LYS A 38 7.64 -3.56 7.64
CA LYS A 38 7.84 -3.22 6.22
C LYS A 38 6.54 -2.89 5.51
N ALA A 39 5.43 -3.50 5.90
CA ALA A 39 4.13 -3.18 5.36
C ALA A 39 3.70 -1.74 5.69
N THR A 40 3.98 -1.26 6.91
CA THR A 40 3.76 0.14 7.32
C THR A 40 4.62 1.09 6.49
N GLU A 41 5.94 0.83 6.39
CA GLU A 41 6.85 1.64 5.58
C GLU A 41 6.42 1.70 4.10
N ILE A 42 5.95 0.58 3.54
CA ILE A 42 5.43 0.53 2.15
C ILE A 42 4.19 1.40 2.00
N CYS A 43 3.28 1.41 2.98
CA CYS A 43 2.11 2.30 2.94
C CYS A 43 2.57 3.76 2.89
N GLU A 44 3.44 4.16 3.81
CA GLU A 44 3.98 5.53 3.89
C GLU A 44 4.72 5.93 2.61
N TYR A 45 5.55 5.04 2.06
CA TYR A 45 6.28 5.25 0.82
C TYR A 45 5.36 5.59 -0.36
N PHE A 46 4.23 4.90 -0.48
CA PHE A 46 3.24 5.15 -1.53
C PHE A 46 2.22 6.25 -1.18
N GLY A 47 2.38 6.90 -0.02
CA GLY A 47 1.48 7.94 0.47
C GLY A 47 0.13 7.40 0.93
N ILE A 48 0.05 6.15 1.40
CA ILE A 48 -1.16 5.49 1.90
C ILE A 48 -1.09 5.50 3.42
N ASP A 49 -2.19 5.90 4.09
CA ASP A 49 -2.29 5.83 5.56
C ASP A 49 -2.26 4.36 6.02
N PRO A 50 -1.24 3.88 6.76
CA PRO A 50 -1.16 2.49 7.19
C PRO A 50 -2.31 2.07 8.12
N GLU A 51 -2.82 2.98 8.94
CA GLU A 51 -3.93 2.76 9.88
C GLU A 51 -5.30 3.05 9.23
N GLY A 52 -5.28 3.56 8.00
CA GLY A 52 -6.47 3.75 7.18
C GLY A 52 -7.10 2.42 6.75
N THR A 53 -8.40 2.46 6.46
CA THR A 53 -9.12 1.31 5.88
C THR A 53 -9.47 1.50 4.40
N ASP A 54 -9.33 2.71 3.87
CA ASP A 54 -9.38 2.98 2.43
C ASP A 54 -7.96 2.88 1.85
N PHE A 55 -7.73 1.96 0.92
CA PHE A 55 -6.41 1.74 0.32
C PHE A 55 -6.22 2.71 -0.85
N ARG A 56 -6.07 3.99 -0.52
CA ARG A 56 -5.86 5.08 -1.46
C ARG A 56 -4.72 5.96 -0.95
N LYS A 57 -4.10 6.69 -1.87
CA LYS A 57 -3.15 7.73 -1.51
C LYS A 57 -3.90 8.78 -0.68
N ALA A 58 -3.38 9.12 0.49
CA ALA A 58 -3.84 10.25 1.26
C ALA A 58 -3.78 11.49 0.37
N GLU A 59 -4.88 12.25 0.32
CA GLU A 59 -4.86 13.55 -0.34
C GLU A 59 -3.78 14.39 0.34
N SER A 60 -2.77 14.83 -0.42
CA SER A 60 -1.74 15.74 0.08
C SER A 60 -2.46 16.96 0.65
N LYS A 61 -2.31 17.20 1.96
CA LYS A 61 -2.79 18.43 2.61
C LYS A 61 -1.86 19.61 2.32
N GLU A 62 -1.50 19.82 1.06
CA GLU A 62 -0.87 21.05 0.62
C GLU A 62 -1.95 21.93 0.00
N GLY A 63 -2.47 22.83 0.84
CA GLY A 63 -3.21 24.02 0.44
C GLY A 63 -2.34 25.26 0.58
#